data_AF-A0A3R7IUM0-F1
#
_entry.id   AF-A0A3R7IUM0-F1
#
_cell.length_a   1.000
_cell.length_b   1.000
_cell.length_c   1.000
_cell.angle_alpha   90.00
_cell.angle_beta   90.00
_cell.angle_gamma   90.00
#
_symmetry.space_group_name_H-M   'P 1'
#
loop_
_entity.id
_entity.type
_entity.pdbx_description
1 polymer ?
#
loop_
_entity_poly.entity_id
_entity_poly.type
_entity_poly.pdbx_seq_one_letter_code
_entity_poly.pdbx_strand_id
1 'polypeptide(L)'
;MISEGCEQCAKGGKMVLFVYGYCDQRDCFYCPLGENRKNVTQMYANERPVEDDSDVIEEAKRMSALGTSITGGEPQEVLDRTCHYLELLKDEFGEDHHTHLYTGITGGRENMRRLSEAGLDEIRFHPPLEQWGDLHGTEWEDILYIAREEGLTPAFEIPGIRAEEEFLEFLDEGAADFCNINEFEMSDGNYRRMQEEGFELKEDHMSAVEGSHDILEKMGDHEKVYFCTSVFKDAAQHRSRLKRMARNIRRPFDDVTEDGTLVYGKAWTSEARLEALGVPEEYYTVKSEHVELAWWLLEEMVEEGDLDKGEIVEQYPTYDGTVVERTPLAGGADSGRATADD
;
A
#
# COMPACT_ATOMS: atom_id res chain seq x y z
N MET A 1 -11.31 9.87 -15.86
CA MET A 1 -10.71 8.94 -14.90
C MET A 1 -11.88 8.34 -14.13
N ILE A 2 -11.90 7.02 -13.95
CA ILE A 2 -13.16 6.23 -13.92
C ILE A 2 -13.73 6.04 -12.49
N SER A 3 -12.87 6.02 -11.47
CA SER A 3 -13.27 5.86 -10.05
C SER A 3 -12.44 6.79 -9.19
N GLU A 4 -13.09 7.46 -8.22
CA GLU A 4 -12.41 8.28 -7.20
C GLU A 4 -11.36 7.47 -6.44
N GLY A 5 -11.68 6.22 -6.09
CA GLY A 5 -10.75 5.30 -5.46
C GLY A 5 -9.47 5.10 -6.28
N CYS A 6 -9.60 4.92 -7.59
CA CYS A 6 -8.45 4.79 -8.49
C CYS A 6 -7.64 6.09 -8.60
N GLU A 7 -8.29 7.27 -8.63
CA GLU A 7 -7.57 8.55 -8.69
C GLU A 7 -6.77 8.82 -7.42
N GLN A 8 -7.37 8.55 -6.26
CA GLN A 8 -6.72 8.74 -4.97
C GLN A 8 -5.58 7.72 -4.78
N CYS A 9 -5.78 6.48 -5.24
CA CYS A 9 -4.78 5.42 -5.26
C CYS A 9 -3.54 5.85 -6.09
N ALA A 10 -3.76 6.37 -7.30
CA ALA A 10 -2.71 6.89 -8.18
C ALA A 10 -1.86 8.00 -7.54
N LYS A 11 -2.47 8.80 -6.63
CA LYS A 11 -1.80 9.87 -5.89
C LYS A 11 -1.07 9.37 -4.63
N GLY A 12 -1.06 8.06 -4.36
CA GLY A 12 -0.56 7.46 -3.12
C GLY A 12 -1.37 7.89 -1.89
N GLY A 13 -2.64 8.28 -2.08
CA GLY A 13 -3.50 8.87 -1.05
C GLY A 13 -4.47 7.91 -0.39
N LYS A 14 -4.58 6.66 -0.86
CA LYS A 14 -5.44 5.65 -0.24
C LYS A 14 -4.67 4.86 0.82
N MET A 15 -5.12 4.90 2.06
CA MET A 15 -4.64 3.96 3.07
C MET A 15 -5.21 2.58 2.77
N VAL A 16 -4.39 1.52 2.88
CA VAL A 16 -4.90 0.14 2.77
C VAL A 16 -5.20 -0.37 4.17
N LEU A 17 -6.46 -0.68 4.46
CA LEU A 17 -6.88 -1.28 5.72
C LEU A 17 -7.17 -2.77 5.51
N PHE A 18 -6.29 -3.62 6.02
CA PHE A 18 -6.42 -5.07 6.04
C PHE A 18 -7.15 -5.50 7.32
N VAL A 19 -8.41 -5.94 7.19
CA VAL A 19 -9.29 -6.16 8.36
C VAL A 19 -9.32 -7.60 8.87
N TYR A 20 -8.95 -8.57 8.02
CA TYR A 20 -9.04 -10.00 8.34
C TYR A 20 -8.27 -10.82 7.30
N GLY A 21 -7.69 -11.96 7.68
CA GLY A 21 -6.83 -12.76 6.80
C GLY A 21 -7.38 -14.11 6.32
N TYR A 22 -8.59 -14.50 6.75
CA TYR A 22 -9.21 -15.74 6.28
C TYR A 22 -10.17 -15.47 5.12
N CYS A 23 -10.34 -16.51 4.30
CA CYS A 23 -11.38 -16.65 3.29
C CYS A 23 -11.98 -18.05 3.46
N ASP A 24 -13.16 -18.17 4.07
CA ASP A 24 -13.75 -19.49 4.35
C ASP A 24 -14.31 -20.14 3.08
N GLN A 25 -14.69 -19.32 2.08
CA GLN A 25 -15.36 -19.79 0.87
C GLN A 25 -14.40 -19.99 -0.32
N ARG A 26 -13.16 -19.50 -0.25
CA ARG A 26 -12.24 -19.48 -1.40
C ARG A 26 -10.79 -19.73 -0.99
N ASP A 27 -10.07 -20.52 -1.79
CA ASP A 27 -8.61 -20.66 -1.71
C ASP A 27 -8.00 -20.50 -3.10
N CYS A 28 -7.92 -19.26 -3.58
CA CYS A 28 -7.43 -18.95 -4.91
C CYS A 28 -5.93 -19.29 -5.02
N PHE A 29 -5.53 -20.06 -6.03
CA PHE A 29 -4.13 -20.39 -6.28
C PHE A 29 -3.26 -19.13 -6.45
N TYR A 30 -3.84 -18.08 -7.04
CA TYR A 30 -3.21 -16.78 -7.29
C TYR A 30 -3.25 -15.79 -6.10
N CYS A 31 -3.85 -16.14 -4.96
CA CYS A 31 -3.99 -15.22 -3.83
C CYS A 31 -2.61 -14.73 -3.35
N PRO A 32 -2.30 -13.41 -3.40
CA PRO A 32 -0.97 -12.87 -3.13
C PRO A 32 -0.64 -12.77 -1.63
N LEU A 33 -1.59 -13.08 -0.75
CA LEU A 33 -1.36 -13.00 0.69
C LEU A 33 -0.27 -14.00 1.12
N GLY A 34 0.81 -13.46 1.70
CA GLY A 34 1.88 -14.23 2.34
C GLY A 34 1.51 -14.71 3.75
N GLU A 35 2.43 -15.42 4.40
CA GLU A 35 2.21 -16.08 5.70
C GLU A 35 1.78 -15.13 6.83
N ASN A 36 2.24 -13.87 6.80
CA ASN A 36 1.92 -12.87 7.83
C ASN A 36 0.51 -12.27 7.70
N ARG A 37 -0.20 -12.53 6.59
CA ARG A 37 -1.54 -11.99 6.30
C ARG A 37 -2.55 -13.08 5.94
N LYS A 38 -2.14 -14.19 5.35
CA LYS A 38 -3.03 -15.31 5.04
C LYS A 38 -3.33 -16.11 6.30
N ASN A 39 -4.59 -16.43 6.54
CA ASN A 39 -5.07 -17.26 7.66
C ASN A 39 -4.65 -16.71 9.04
N VAL A 40 -4.69 -15.39 9.22
CA VAL A 40 -4.46 -14.72 10.50
C VAL A 40 -5.57 -13.71 10.79
N THR A 41 -5.77 -13.40 12.07
CA THR A 41 -6.75 -12.39 12.51
C THR A 41 -6.16 -10.99 12.65
N GLN A 42 -4.82 -10.86 12.59
CA GLN A 42 -4.11 -9.59 12.75
C GLN A 42 -4.52 -8.59 11.67
N MET A 43 -4.86 -7.39 12.10
CA MET A 43 -5.19 -6.27 11.24
C MET A 43 -3.96 -5.42 10.95
N TYR A 44 -3.98 -4.75 9.79
CA TYR A 44 -2.96 -3.80 9.41
C TYR A 44 -3.54 -2.56 8.73
N ALA A 45 -3.08 -1.38 9.13
CA ALA A 45 -3.23 -0.15 8.38
C ALA A 45 -1.91 0.09 7.64
N ASN A 46 -1.90 -0.01 6.31
CA ASN A 46 -0.68 -0.14 5.52
C ASN A 46 0.22 -1.27 6.05
N GLU A 47 1.39 -0.92 6.60
CA GLU A 47 2.33 -1.84 7.26
C GLU A 47 2.15 -1.91 8.78
N ARG A 48 1.42 -0.96 9.38
CA ARG A 48 1.23 -0.86 10.84
C ARG A 48 0.26 -1.92 11.36
N PRO A 49 0.64 -2.77 12.32
CA PRO A 49 -0.30 -3.62 13.04
C PRO A 49 -1.33 -2.76 13.79
N VAL A 50 -2.61 -3.13 13.71
CA VAL A 50 -3.69 -2.44 14.40
C VAL A 50 -4.03 -3.20 15.68
N GLU A 51 -3.71 -2.61 16.82
CA GLU A 51 -4.10 -3.11 18.14
C GLU A 51 -5.35 -2.39 18.66
N ASP A 52 -5.53 -1.12 18.28
CA ASP A 52 -6.72 -0.33 18.58
C ASP A 52 -7.03 0.73 17.49
N ASP A 53 -8.19 1.37 17.60
CA ASP A 53 -8.70 2.37 16.63
C ASP A 53 -7.71 3.51 16.36
N SER A 54 -6.90 3.89 17.35
CA SER A 54 -5.96 5.00 17.20
C SER A 54 -4.83 4.67 16.22
N ASP A 55 -4.47 3.40 16.05
CA ASP A 55 -3.46 2.99 15.07
C ASP A 55 -3.90 3.28 13.64
N VAL A 56 -5.19 3.02 13.34
CA VAL A 56 -5.81 3.29 12.03
C VAL A 56 -5.86 4.79 11.75
N ILE A 57 -6.32 5.58 12.73
CA ILE A 57 -6.43 7.03 12.59
C ILE A 57 -5.05 7.68 12.45
N GLU A 58 -4.08 7.28 13.26
CA GLU A 58 -2.73 7.83 13.19
C GLU A 58 -2.05 7.47 11.86
N GLU A 59 -2.21 6.23 11.36
CA GLU A 59 -1.64 5.85 10.06
C GLU A 59 -2.27 6.64 8.91
N ALA A 60 -3.60 6.80 8.92
CA ALA A 60 -4.30 7.65 7.95
C ALA A 60 -3.79 9.10 8.00
N LYS A 61 -3.59 9.67 9.20
CA LYS A 61 -3.01 11.02 9.37
C LYS A 61 -1.56 11.10 8.89
N ARG A 62 -0.73 10.09 9.18
CA ARG A 62 0.68 10.02 8.77
C ARG A 62 0.82 10.13 7.26
N MET A 63 -0.04 9.50 6.48
CA MET A 63 -0.02 9.61 5.01
C MET A 63 -0.91 10.71 4.43
N SER A 64 -1.57 11.51 5.28
CA SER A 64 -2.67 12.42 4.91
C SER A 64 -3.65 11.73 3.97
N ALA A 65 -4.21 10.60 4.39
CA ALA A 65 -5.08 9.79 3.55
C ALA A 65 -6.22 10.65 2.96
N LEU A 66 -6.46 10.49 1.65
CA LEU A 66 -7.61 11.05 0.94
C LEU A 66 -8.82 10.12 1.01
N GLY A 67 -8.58 8.85 1.37
CA GLY A 67 -9.56 7.80 1.42
C GLY A 67 -8.93 6.49 1.90
N THR A 68 -9.75 5.45 2.08
CA THR A 68 -9.29 4.13 2.55
C THR A 68 -9.78 3.00 1.66
N SER A 69 -8.90 2.06 1.33
CA SER A 69 -9.21 0.81 0.64
C SER A 69 -9.29 -0.31 1.67
N ILE A 70 -10.45 -0.93 1.85
CA ILE A 70 -10.67 -2.02 2.80
C ILE A 70 -10.50 -3.35 2.08
N THR A 71 -9.61 -4.19 2.61
CA THR A 71 -9.25 -5.49 2.05
C THR A 71 -8.98 -6.50 3.17
N GLY A 72 -8.61 -7.71 2.80
CA GLY A 72 -8.37 -8.80 3.70
C GLY A 72 -8.05 -10.08 2.95
N GLY A 73 -8.34 -11.21 3.58
CA GLY A 73 -8.92 -12.35 2.90
C GLY A 73 -10.33 -11.95 2.45
N GLU A 74 -11.31 -12.03 3.35
CA GLU A 74 -12.69 -11.63 3.08
C GLU A 74 -13.23 -10.63 4.12
N PRO A 75 -13.30 -9.31 3.81
CA PRO A 75 -13.83 -8.30 4.71
C PRO A 75 -15.29 -8.52 5.16
N GLN A 76 -16.12 -9.15 4.32
CA GLN A 76 -17.53 -9.40 4.68
C GLN A 76 -17.71 -10.52 5.71
N GLU A 77 -16.72 -11.40 5.90
CA GLU A 77 -16.76 -12.43 6.95
C GLU A 77 -16.63 -11.83 8.35
N VAL A 78 -16.07 -10.61 8.45
CA VAL A 78 -15.98 -9.83 9.68
C VAL A 78 -16.79 -8.53 9.58
N LEU A 79 -18.01 -8.61 9.04
CA LEU A 79 -18.83 -7.45 8.70
C LEU A 79 -18.95 -6.40 9.82
N ASP A 80 -19.20 -6.81 11.07
CA ASP A 80 -19.31 -5.88 12.21
C ASP A 80 -18.04 -5.04 12.41
N ARG A 81 -16.87 -5.67 12.25
CA ARG A 81 -15.56 -5.00 12.32
C ARG A 81 -15.36 -4.08 11.12
N THR A 82 -15.73 -4.54 9.93
CA THR A 82 -15.63 -3.75 8.70
C THR A 82 -16.49 -2.49 8.79
N CYS A 83 -17.74 -2.59 9.23
CA CYS A 83 -18.61 -1.44 9.48
C CYS A 83 -18.04 -0.50 10.54
N HIS A 84 -17.54 -1.03 11.67
CA HIS A 84 -16.91 -0.22 12.72
C HIS A 84 -15.79 0.67 12.18
N TYR A 85 -14.89 0.13 11.35
CA TYR A 85 -13.79 0.93 10.79
C TYR A 85 -14.23 1.88 9.67
N LEU A 86 -15.29 1.57 8.93
CA LEU A 86 -15.89 2.52 8.00
C LEU A 86 -16.44 3.74 8.76
N GLU A 87 -17.26 3.49 9.78
CA GLU A 87 -17.83 4.52 10.65
C GLU A 87 -16.73 5.37 11.31
N LEU A 88 -15.72 4.72 11.89
CA LEU A 88 -14.57 5.40 12.51
C LEU A 88 -13.86 6.37 11.55
N LEU A 89 -13.64 5.94 10.30
CA LEU A 89 -12.96 6.74 9.29
C LEU A 89 -13.83 7.91 8.82
N LYS A 90 -15.14 7.69 8.63
CA LYS A 90 -16.09 8.74 8.26
C LYS A 90 -16.28 9.76 9.39
N ASP A 91 -16.32 9.31 10.64
CA ASP A 91 -16.41 10.19 11.81
C ASP A 91 -15.18 11.09 11.97
N GLU A 92 -13.97 10.56 11.73
CA GLU A 92 -12.73 11.33 11.89
C GLU A 92 -12.43 12.24 10.69
N PHE A 93 -12.65 11.76 9.46
CA PHE A 93 -12.22 12.44 8.23
C PHE A 93 -13.36 13.07 7.42
N GLY A 94 -14.60 12.76 7.78
CA GLY A 94 -15.82 13.27 7.12
C GLY A 94 -16.30 12.39 5.96
N GLU A 95 -17.50 12.71 5.48
CA GLU A 95 -18.18 11.98 4.39
C GLU A 95 -17.37 11.96 3.08
N ASP A 96 -16.59 13.01 2.82
CA ASP A 96 -15.73 13.13 1.63
C ASP A 96 -14.53 12.17 1.65
N HIS A 97 -14.25 11.50 2.78
CA HIS A 97 -13.19 10.49 2.87
C HIS A 97 -13.65 9.22 2.14
N HIS A 98 -13.32 9.13 0.86
CA HIS A 98 -13.77 8.04 0.00
C HIS A 98 -13.26 6.67 0.47
N THR A 99 -14.17 5.72 0.66
CA THR A 99 -13.90 4.36 1.09
C THR A 99 -14.36 3.36 0.05
N HIS A 100 -13.53 2.35 -0.20
CA HIS A 100 -13.93 1.26 -1.09
C HIS A 100 -13.49 -0.08 -0.53
N LEU A 101 -14.26 -1.13 -0.84
CA LEU A 101 -14.05 -2.47 -0.29
C LEU A 101 -13.90 -3.50 -1.40
N TYR A 102 -12.92 -4.40 -1.25
CA TYR A 102 -12.78 -5.58 -2.11
C TYR A 102 -13.46 -6.77 -1.47
N THR A 103 -14.27 -7.50 -2.24
CA THR A 103 -14.98 -8.69 -1.76
C THR A 103 -14.91 -9.85 -2.74
N GLY A 104 -14.76 -11.05 -2.19
CA GLY A 104 -14.80 -12.32 -2.88
C GLY A 104 -16.14 -13.05 -2.83
N ILE A 105 -17.12 -12.50 -2.11
CA ILE A 105 -18.47 -13.03 -1.97
C ILE A 105 -19.52 -11.99 -2.31
N THR A 106 -20.75 -12.44 -2.59
CA THR A 106 -21.90 -11.58 -2.87
C THR A 106 -22.43 -10.91 -1.58
N GLY A 107 -22.55 -11.65 -0.47
CA GLY A 107 -22.98 -11.13 0.84
C GLY A 107 -24.47 -10.79 0.96
N GLY A 108 -25.14 -10.50 -0.16
CA GLY A 108 -26.58 -10.23 -0.22
C GLY A 108 -26.97 -8.83 0.27
N ARG A 109 -28.27 -8.52 0.18
CA ARG A 109 -28.80 -7.17 0.42
C ARG A 109 -28.52 -6.63 1.81
N GLU A 110 -28.68 -7.45 2.85
CA GLU A 110 -28.45 -6.99 4.22
C GLU A 110 -27.01 -6.52 4.42
N ASN A 111 -26.03 -7.23 3.88
CA ASN A 111 -24.64 -6.81 3.96
C ASN A 111 -24.41 -5.50 3.19
N MET A 112 -24.92 -5.38 1.96
CA MET A 112 -24.77 -4.15 1.16
C MET A 112 -25.37 -2.94 1.87
N ARG A 113 -26.56 -3.11 2.45
CA ARG A 113 -27.21 -2.08 3.24
C ARG A 113 -26.36 -1.66 4.43
N ARG A 114 -25.87 -2.62 5.22
CA ARG A 114 -25.03 -2.34 6.39
C ARG A 114 -23.71 -1.66 6.03
N LEU A 115 -23.09 -2.05 4.92
CA LEU A 115 -21.87 -1.40 4.43
C LEU A 115 -22.14 0.04 3.98
N SER A 116 -23.25 0.26 3.26
CA SER A 116 -23.69 1.60 2.85
C SER A 116 -24.02 2.50 4.04
N GLU A 117 -24.80 2.01 5.00
CA GLU A 117 -25.14 2.74 6.24
C GLU A 117 -23.90 3.07 7.09
N ALA A 118 -22.85 2.25 7.04
CA ALA A 118 -21.56 2.51 7.69
C ALA A 118 -20.67 3.50 6.91
N GLY A 119 -21.08 3.91 5.71
CA GLY A 119 -20.39 4.90 4.89
C GLY A 119 -19.49 4.33 3.78
N LEU A 120 -19.67 3.07 3.37
CA LEU A 120 -18.97 2.56 2.18
C LEU A 120 -19.46 3.31 0.93
N ASP A 121 -18.54 3.77 0.07
CA ASP A 121 -18.89 4.50 -1.16
C ASP A 121 -18.90 3.58 -2.39
N GLU A 122 -17.93 2.66 -2.46
CA GLU A 122 -17.68 1.82 -3.62
C GLU A 122 -17.37 0.37 -3.20
N ILE A 123 -17.98 -0.60 -3.88
CA ILE A 123 -17.73 -2.02 -3.63
C ILE A 123 -17.23 -2.70 -4.89
N ARG A 124 -16.12 -3.42 -4.76
CA ARG A 124 -15.44 -4.09 -5.86
C ARG A 124 -15.54 -5.61 -5.70
N PHE A 125 -16.32 -6.21 -6.57
CA PHE A 125 -16.54 -7.65 -6.60
C PHE A 125 -15.44 -8.35 -7.39
N HIS A 126 -14.93 -9.43 -6.80
CA HIS A 126 -14.03 -10.38 -7.44
C HIS A 126 -14.76 -11.72 -7.54
N PRO A 127 -15.43 -12.05 -8.65
CA PRO A 127 -16.09 -13.35 -8.82
C PRO A 127 -15.07 -14.51 -8.94
N PRO A 128 -15.41 -15.74 -8.49
CA PRO A 128 -14.58 -16.93 -8.67
C PRO A 128 -14.20 -17.15 -10.14
N LEU A 129 -12.94 -17.53 -10.37
CA LEU A 129 -12.41 -17.68 -11.74
C LEU A 129 -13.19 -18.72 -12.55
N GLU A 130 -13.68 -19.75 -11.88
CA GLU A 130 -14.43 -20.87 -12.46
C GLU A 130 -15.83 -20.46 -12.95
N GLN A 131 -16.33 -19.30 -12.54
CA GLN A 131 -17.65 -18.78 -12.91
C GLN A 131 -17.59 -17.67 -13.98
N TRP A 132 -16.39 -17.22 -14.35
CA TRP A 132 -16.23 -16.19 -15.39
C TRP A 132 -16.77 -16.70 -16.73
N GLY A 133 -17.68 -15.95 -17.36
CA GLY A 133 -18.37 -16.31 -18.59
C GLY A 133 -19.79 -16.87 -18.36
N ASP A 134 -20.16 -17.13 -17.10
CA ASP A 134 -21.47 -17.66 -16.69
C ASP A 134 -22.02 -16.90 -15.45
N LEU A 135 -21.73 -15.61 -15.32
CA LEU A 135 -22.20 -14.77 -14.20
C LEU A 135 -23.63 -14.26 -14.40
N HIS A 136 -24.08 -14.09 -15.65
CA HIS A 136 -25.46 -13.67 -15.94
C HIS A 136 -26.51 -14.66 -15.41
N GLY A 137 -27.59 -14.14 -14.85
CA GLY A 137 -28.68 -14.90 -14.23
C GLY A 137 -28.29 -15.55 -12.90
N THR A 138 -27.13 -15.21 -12.32
CA THR A 138 -26.67 -15.70 -11.03
C THR A 138 -26.74 -14.63 -9.94
N GLU A 139 -26.44 -15.02 -8.71
CA GLU A 139 -26.33 -14.08 -7.59
C GLU A 139 -25.26 -12.99 -7.80
N TRP A 140 -24.28 -13.21 -8.69
CA TRP A 140 -23.27 -12.20 -9.03
C TRP A 140 -23.83 -11.06 -9.87
N GLU A 141 -24.79 -11.33 -10.75
CA GLU A 141 -25.51 -10.26 -11.44
C GLU A 141 -26.45 -9.54 -10.45
N ASP A 142 -27.22 -10.30 -9.68
CA ASP A 142 -28.19 -9.74 -8.72
C ASP A 142 -27.50 -8.78 -7.73
N ILE A 143 -26.32 -9.14 -7.22
CA ILE A 143 -25.64 -8.32 -6.22
C ILE A 143 -25.18 -6.96 -6.73
N LEU A 144 -24.85 -6.83 -8.03
CA LEU A 144 -24.46 -5.54 -8.63
C LEU A 144 -25.63 -4.56 -8.56
N TYR A 145 -26.82 -5.00 -8.94
CA TYR A 145 -28.04 -4.19 -8.86
C TYR A 145 -28.41 -3.89 -7.40
N ILE A 146 -28.32 -4.88 -6.51
CA ILE A 146 -28.58 -4.69 -5.08
C ILE A 146 -27.65 -3.64 -4.47
N ALA A 147 -26.34 -3.73 -4.72
CA ALA A 147 -25.36 -2.77 -4.21
C ALA A 147 -25.70 -1.35 -4.67
N ARG A 148 -26.04 -1.17 -5.96
CA ARG A 148 -26.49 0.11 -6.51
C ARG A 148 -27.75 0.64 -5.84
N GLU A 149 -28.75 -0.22 -5.63
CA GLU A 149 -30.00 0.16 -4.95
C GLU A 149 -29.78 0.59 -3.49
N GLU A 150 -28.84 -0.03 -2.79
CA GLU A 150 -28.45 0.35 -1.43
C GLU A 150 -27.53 1.59 -1.41
N GLY A 151 -27.20 2.17 -2.56
CA GLY A 151 -26.45 3.43 -2.67
C GLY A 151 -24.94 3.29 -2.85
N LEU A 152 -24.43 2.08 -3.05
CA LEU A 152 -23.02 1.82 -3.34
C LEU A 152 -22.73 1.96 -4.84
N THR A 153 -21.47 2.24 -5.18
CA THR A 153 -20.97 2.11 -6.56
C THR A 153 -20.44 0.69 -6.79
N PRO A 154 -21.17 -0.19 -7.51
CA PRO A 154 -20.70 -1.54 -7.81
C PRO A 154 -19.65 -1.54 -8.95
N ALA A 155 -18.59 -2.29 -8.76
CA ALA A 155 -17.55 -2.48 -9.76
C ALA A 155 -16.95 -3.87 -9.70
N PHE A 156 -16.18 -4.24 -10.72
CA PHE A 156 -15.35 -5.44 -10.70
C PHE A 156 -13.89 -5.10 -10.37
N GLU A 157 -13.24 -5.97 -9.61
CA GLU A 157 -11.78 -6.00 -9.46
C GLU A 157 -11.32 -7.43 -9.70
N ILE A 158 -10.60 -7.64 -10.79
CA ILE A 158 -10.19 -8.98 -11.25
C ILE A 158 -8.68 -9.04 -11.53
N PRO A 159 -8.04 -10.20 -11.33
CA PRO A 159 -6.66 -10.42 -11.73
C PRO A 159 -6.61 -10.64 -13.26
N GLY A 160 -5.55 -10.18 -13.90
CA GLY A 160 -5.33 -10.28 -15.34
C GLY A 160 -4.93 -11.69 -15.81
N ILE A 161 -5.70 -12.71 -15.41
CA ILE A 161 -5.44 -14.13 -15.70
C ILE A 161 -5.79 -14.45 -17.16
N ARG A 162 -6.98 -14.01 -17.59
CA ARG A 162 -7.48 -14.19 -18.96
C ARG A 162 -8.46 -13.07 -19.30
N ALA A 163 -8.66 -12.83 -20.59
CA ALA A 163 -9.72 -11.94 -21.04
C ALA A 163 -11.09 -12.60 -20.82
N GLU A 164 -12.08 -11.82 -20.43
CA GLU A 164 -13.46 -12.24 -20.31
C GLU A 164 -14.39 -11.08 -20.70
N GLU A 165 -15.08 -11.22 -21.82
CA GLU A 165 -15.92 -10.17 -22.41
C GLU A 165 -17.22 -9.98 -21.63
N GLU A 166 -17.66 -10.99 -20.86
CA GLU A 166 -18.85 -10.90 -20.00
C GLU A 166 -18.76 -9.71 -19.03
N PHE A 167 -17.56 -9.37 -18.54
CA PHE A 167 -17.40 -8.18 -17.70
C PHE A 167 -17.71 -6.89 -18.46
N LEU A 168 -17.40 -6.80 -19.76
CA LEU A 168 -17.72 -5.63 -20.58
C LEU A 168 -19.23 -5.50 -20.77
N GLU A 169 -19.92 -6.62 -20.98
CA GLU A 169 -21.38 -6.67 -21.10
C GLU A 169 -22.06 -6.05 -19.87
N PHE A 170 -21.63 -6.44 -18.65
CA PHE A 170 -22.15 -5.81 -17.42
C PHE A 170 -21.87 -4.30 -17.31
N LEU A 171 -20.80 -3.80 -17.91
CA LEU A 171 -20.48 -2.36 -17.94
C LEU A 171 -21.36 -1.60 -18.92
N ASP A 172 -21.63 -2.19 -20.09
CA ASP A 172 -22.49 -1.65 -21.14
C ASP A 172 -23.96 -1.62 -20.70
N GLU A 173 -24.40 -2.67 -20.00
CA GLU A 173 -25.74 -2.77 -19.40
C GLU A 173 -25.92 -1.81 -18.21
N GLY A 174 -24.81 -1.37 -17.62
CA GLY A 174 -24.81 -0.49 -16.45
C GLY A 174 -25.08 -1.21 -15.13
N ALA A 175 -24.91 -2.54 -15.09
CA ALA A 175 -24.91 -3.29 -13.85
C ALA A 175 -23.73 -2.86 -12.96
N ALA A 176 -22.52 -2.78 -13.54
CA ALA A 176 -21.31 -2.28 -12.89
C ALA A 176 -20.84 -0.94 -13.50
N ASP A 177 -20.22 -0.09 -12.67
CA ASP A 177 -19.72 1.22 -13.10
C ASP A 177 -18.35 1.14 -13.78
N PHE A 178 -17.51 0.18 -13.38
CA PHE A 178 -16.20 -0.07 -13.99
C PHE A 178 -15.64 -1.46 -13.69
N CYS A 179 -14.63 -1.86 -14.44
CA CYS A 179 -13.85 -3.07 -14.20
C CYS A 179 -12.36 -2.74 -14.09
N ASN A 180 -11.79 -3.01 -12.92
CA ASN A 180 -10.35 -2.94 -12.71
C ASN A 180 -9.73 -4.30 -12.95
N ILE A 181 -8.71 -4.31 -13.80
CA ILE A 181 -7.91 -5.48 -14.08
C ILE A 181 -6.51 -5.25 -13.52
N ASN A 182 -6.14 -6.03 -12.53
CA ASN A 182 -4.77 -6.01 -11.99
C ASN A 182 -3.86 -6.82 -12.88
N GLU A 183 -2.67 -6.30 -13.21
CA GLU A 183 -1.64 -7.13 -13.83
C GLU A 183 -1.40 -8.39 -13.00
N PHE A 184 -1.27 -9.52 -13.69
CA PHE A 184 -1.17 -10.81 -13.04
C PHE A 184 0.26 -11.02 -12.54
N GLU A 185 0.39 -11.13 -11.22
CA GLU A 185 1.67 -11.08 -10.51
C GLU A 185 1.88 -12.33 -9.65
N MET A 186 3.09 -12.88 -9.71
CA MET A 186 3.62 -13.80 -8.72
C MET A 186 4.29 -13.03 -7.58
N SER A 187 4.09 -13.54 -6.38
CA SER A 187 4.64 -13.06 -5.12
C SER A 187 5.13 -14.26 -4.30
N ASP A 188 5.90 -14.01 -3.24
CA ASP A 188 6.35 -15.05 -2.32
C ASP A 188 5.19 -15.88 -1.74
N GLY A 189 4.00 -15.28 -1.61
CA GLY A 189 2.80 -15.92 -1.06
C GLY A 189 2.10 -16.88 -2.01
N ASN A 190 2.29 -16.77 -3.34
CA ASN A 190 1.53 -17.52 -4.35
C ASN A 190 2.40 -18.29 -5.36
N TYR A 191 3.69 -17.98 -5.50
CA TYR A 191 4.50 -18.44 -6.64
C TYR A 191 4.46 -19.96 -6.84
N ARG A 192 4.55 -20.76 -5.76
CA ARG A 192 4.51 -22.23 -5.86
C ARG A 192 3.18 -22.73 -6.41
N ARG A 193 2.06 -22.22 -5.88
CA ARG A 193 0.71 -22.59 -6.34
C ARG A 193 0.49 -22.18 -7.78
N MET A 194 1.00 -21.01 -8.17
CA MET A 194 0.90 -20.54 -9.56
C MET A 194 1.74 -21.39 -10.52
N GLN A 195 2.94 -21.83 -10.11
CA GLN A 195 3.76 -22.75 -10.90
C GLN A 195 3.12 -24.14 -11.04
N GLU A 196 2.44 -24.63 -9.99
CA GLU A 196 1.68 -25.89 -10.05
C GLU A 196 0.51 -25.81 -11.05
N GLU A 197 -0.10 -24.64 -11.21
CA GLU A 197 -1.11 -24.34 -12.23
C GLU A 197 -0.52 -24.04 -13.63
N GLY A 198 0.80 -24.11 -13.79
CA GLY A 198 1.47 -23.97 -15.09
C GLY A 198 1.79 -22.54 -15.52
N PHE A 199 1.71 -21.57 -14.60
CA PHE A 199 2.13 -20.19 -14.88
C PHE A 199 3.64 -20.02 -14.64
N GLU A 200 4.29 -19.20 -15.48
CA GLU A 200 5.71 -18.82 -15.35
C GLU A 200 5.88 -17.30 -15.33
N LEU A 201 6.94 -16.83 -14.66
CA LEU A 201 7.33 -15.42 -14.69
C LEU A 201 7.73 -15.02 -16.12
N LYS A 202 7.33 -13.82 -16.53
CA LYS A 202 7.78 -13.23 -17.78
C LYS A 202 9.29 -12.98 -17.76
N GLU A 203 9.98 -13.27 -18.87
CA GLU A 203 11.40 -12.94 -19.01
C GLU A 203 11.66 -11.46 -18.68
N ASP A 204 12.69 -11.20 -17.86
CA ASP A 204 13.11 -9.87 -17.37
C ASP A 204 12.08 -9.11 -16.51
N HIS A 205 11.05 -9.75 -15.94
CA HIS A 205 10.13 -9.12 -14.98
C HIS A 205 10.27 -9.69 -13.56
N MET A 206 10.15 -8.80 -12.55
CA MET A 206 10.27 -9.21 -11.13
C MET A 206 9.07 -10.00 -10.59
N SER A 207 7.92 -9.96 -11.26
CA SER A 207 6.64 -10.44 -10.72
C SER A 207 5.58 -10.75 -11.77
N ALA A 208 5.56 -10.05 -12.93
CA ALA A 208 4.54 -10.27 -13.95
C ALA A 208 4.62 -11.66 -14.59
N VAL A 209 3.45 -12.22 -14.90
CA VAL A 209 3.27 -13.54 -15.51
C VAL A 209 3.01 -13.42 -17.01
N GLU A 210 3.50 -14.36 -17.81
CA GLU A 210 3.20 -14.41 -19.25
C GLU A 210 1.70 -14.59 -19.52
N GLY A 211 1.14 -13.90 -20.52
CA GLY A 211 -0.23 -14.13 -21.00
C GLY A 211 -1.21 -12.95 -20.88
N SER A 212 -0.82 -11.81 -20.33
CA SER A 212 -1.72 -10.64 -20.17
C SER A 212 -2.01 -9.85 -21.46
N HIS A 213 -1.42 -10.22 -22.60
CA HIS A 213 -1.52 -9.43 -23.84
C HIS A 213 -2.94 -9.42 -24.42
N ASP A 214 -3.61 -10.58 -24.42
CA ASP A 214 -4.97 -10.75 -24.96
C ASP A 214 -6.01 -9.92 -24.20
N ILE A 215 -5.74 -9.58 -22.93
CA ILE A 215 -6.66 -8.80 -22.09
C ILE A 215 -6.70 -7.35 -22.57
N LEU A 216 -5.53 -6.74 -22.80
CA LEU A 216 -5.46 -5.38 -23.30
C LEU A 216 -6.05 -5.28 -24.71
N GLU A 217 -5.84 -6.30 -25.55
CA GLU A 217 -6.42 -6.34 -26.90
C GLU A 217 -7.95 -6.41 -26.88
N LYS A 218 -8.54 -7.22 -26.01
CA LYS A 218 -10.00 -7.45 -25.99
C LYS A 218 -10.77 -6.47 -25.12
N MET A 219 -10.20 -6.08 -23.98
CA MET A 219 -10.90 -5.30 -22.96
C MET A 219 -10.31 -3.90 -22.77
N GLY A 220 -9.07 -3.67 -23.21
CA GLY A 220 -8.33 -2.44 -22.92
C GLY A 220 -8.88 -1.17 -23.60
N ASP A 221 -9.62 -1.31 -24.70
CA ASP A 221 -10.23 -0.19 -25.41
C ASP A 221 -11.58 0.25 -24.81
N HIS A 222 -12.12 -0.49 -23.83
CA HIS A 222 -13.39 -0.15 -23.20
C HIS A 222 -13.22 1.00 -22.19
N GLU A 223 -14.05 2.05 -22.31
CA GLU A 223 -13.87 3.32 -21.58
C GLU A 223 -14.02 3.20 -20.05
N LYS A 224 -14.69 2.15 -19.58
CA LYS A 224 -14.89 1.82 -18.16
C LYS A 224 -13.97 0.70 -17.65
N VAL A 225 -12.97 0.29 -18.43
CA VAL A 225 -11.95 -0.68 -17.99
C VAL A 225 -10.68 0.05 -17.60
N TYR A 226 -10.09 -0.34 -16.48
CA TYR A 226 -8.80 0.18 -16.04
C TYR A 226 -7.82 -0.96 -15.79
N PHE A 227 -6.72 -0.97 -16.53
CA PHE A 227 -5.64 -1.93 -16.34
C PHE A 227 -4.58 -1.36 -15.40
N CYS A 228 -4.48 -1.91 -14.20
CA CYS A 228 -3.54 -1.49 -13.16
C CYS A 228 -2.24 -2.30 -13.26
N THR A 229 -1.19 -1.69 -13.81
CA THR A 229 0.12 -2.35 -13.97
C THR A 229 0.91 -2.42 -12.66
N SER A 230 1.70 -3.48 -12.49
CA SER A 230 2.62 -3.68 -11.37
C SER A 230 3.60 -2.52 -11.23
N VAL A 231 4.21 -2.09 -12.34
CA VAL A 231 5.14 -0.97 -12.41
C VAL A 231 4.49 0.33 -11.89
N PHE A 232 3.20 0.55 -12.18
CA PHE A 232 2.47 1.70 -11.68
C PHE A 232 2.27 1.64 -10.16
N LYS A 233 1.91 0.46 -9.63
CA LYS A 233 1.75 0.23 -8.18
C LYS A 233 3.07 0.46 -7.42
N ASP A 234 4.15 -0.14 -7.89
CA ASP A 234 5.43 -0.14 -7.18
C ASP A 234 6.19 1.19 -7.33
N ALA A 235 6.26 1.76 -8.52
CA ALA A 235 7.10 2.94 -8.75
C ALA A 235 6.37 4.27 -8.49
N ALA A 236 5.07 4.35 -8.77
CA ALA A 236 4.33 5.61 -8.69
C ALA A 236 3.50 5.72 -7.43
N GLN A 237 2.67 4.71 -7.12
CA GLN A 237 1.79 4.75 -5.96
C GLN A 237 2.58 4.66 -4.64
N HIS A 238 3.47 3.67 -4.51
CA HIS A 238 4.27 3.50 -3.29
C HIS A 238 5.12 4.74 -3.01
N ARG A 239 5.91 5.20 -3.99
CA ARG A 239 6.73 6.42 -3.87
C ARG A 239 5.90 7.66 -3.54
N SER A 240 4.72 7.82 -4.13
CA SER A 240 3.83 8.95 -3.82
C SER A 240 3.35 8.90 -2.37
N ARG A 241 3.01 7.71 -1.86
CA ARG A 241 2.67 7.50 -0.45
C ARG A 241 3.85 7.85 0.46
N LEU A 242 5.06 7.35 0.17
CA LEU A 242 6.25 7.68 0.95
C LEU A 242 6.49 9.19 1.01
N LYS A 243 6.40 9.89 -0.13
CA LYS A 243 6.51 11.36 -0.16
C LYS A 243 5.46 12.07 0.69
N ARG A 244 4.23 11.57 0.77
CA ARG A 244 3.20 12.15 1.65
C ARG A 244 3.57 11.92 3.10
N MET A 245 3.96 10.70 3.46
CA MET A 245 4.36 10.35 4.82
C MET A 245 5.57 11.15 5.28
N ALA A 246 6.65 11.18 4.50
CA ALA A 246 7.86 11.91 4.83
C ALA A 246 7.60 13.40 5.12
N ARG A 247 6.69 14.05 4.38
CA ARG A 247 6.33 15.46 4.65
C ARG A 247 5.68 15.67 6.01
N ASN A 248 4.93 14.68 6.49
CA ASN A 248 4.19 14.77 7.75
C ASN A 248 5.02 14.35 8.95
N ILE A 249 5.89 13.33 8.78
CA ILE A 249 6.62 12.73 9.91
C ILE A 249 8.03 13.24 10.09
N ARG A 250 8.61 13.91 9.08
CA ARG A 250 9.98 14.42 9.15
C ARG A 250 10.19 15.30 10.37
N ARG A 251 11.34 15.12 11.01
CA ARG A 251 11.85 16.03 12.04
C ARG A 251 12.44 17.28 11.37
N PRO A 252 12.71 18.35 12.13
CA PRO A 252 13.28 19.58 11.57
C PRO A 252 14.60 19.37 10.82
N PHE A 253 15.34 18.33 11.16
CA PHE A 253 16.65 17.99 10.58
C PHE A 253 16.64 16.84 9.58
N ASP A 254 15.50 16.17 9.37
CA ASP A 254 15.44 15.10 8.38
C ASP A 254 15.35 15.70 6.98
N ASP A 255 16.24 15.25 6.10
CA ASP A 255 16.12 15.53 4.67
C ASP A 255 15.21 14.52 4.00
N VAL A 256 14.37 15.00 3.07
CA VAL A 256 13.45 14.16 2.30
C VAL A 256 13.98 14.00 0.89
N THR A 257 14.24 12.76 0.46
CA THR A 257 14.76 12.47 -0.88
C THR A 257 13.69 12.61 -1.97
N GLU A 258 14.13 12.54 -3.23
CA GLU A 258 13.21 12.49 -4.38
C GLU A 258 12.36 11.21 -4.43
N ASP A 259 12.69 10.17 -3.67
CA ASP A 259 11.88 8.96 -3.54
C ASP A 259 11.00 8.96 -2.29
N GLY A 260 11.06 10.02 -1.48
CA GLY A 260 10.23 10.19 -0.29
C GLY A 260 10.75 9.43 0.92
N THR A 261 12.03 9.07 0.94
CA THR A 261 12.72 8.52 2.11
C THR A 261 13.25 9.66 3.00
N LEU A 262 13.60 9.34 4.24
CA LEU A 262 14.18 10.27 5.21
C LEU A 262 15.67 10.00 5.37
N VAL A 263 16.48 11.06 5.36
CA VAL A 263 17.93 11.00 5.54
C VAL A 263 18.32 11.76 6.80
N TYR A 264 19.07 11.10 7.68
CA TYR A 264 19.58 11.68 8.91
C TYR A 264 20.91 11.03 9.31
N GLY A 265 21.68 11.74 10.14
CA GLY A 265 22.92 11.24 10.73
C GLY A 265 22.66 10.46 12.00
N LYS A 266 23.49 9.46 12.28
CA LYS A 266 23.47 8.69 13.52
C LYS A 266 24.86 8.56 14.12
N ALA A 267 24.97 8.87 15.40
CA ALA A 267 26.23 8.87 16.14
C ALA A 267 26.08 8.22 17.52
N TRP A 268 27.16 7.60 18.00
CA TRP A 268 27.24 7.00 19.32
C TRP A 268 27.94 7.94 20.30
N THR A 269 27.28 9.08 20.56
CA THR A 269 27.75 10.12 21.47
C THR A 269 26.65 10.49 22.46
N SER A 270 26.98 11.29 23.48
CA SER A 270 26.02 11.75 24.48
C SER A 270 25.39 13.09 24.11
N GLU A 271 24.18 13.34 24.60
CA GLU A 271 23.50 14.65 24.51
C GLU A 271 24.39 15.78 25.04
N ALA A 272 25.00 15.60 26.23
CA ALA A 272 25.93 16.57 26.81
C ALA A 272 27.14 16.89 25.91
N ARG A 273 27.58 15.94 25.06
CA ARG A 273 28.65 16.20 24.08
C ARG A 273 28.13 17.06 22.92
N LEU A 274 26.91 16.81 22.43
CA LEU A 274 26.27 17.65 21.42
C LEU A 274 26.03 19.07 21.94
N GLU A 275 25.54 19.21 23.17
CA GLU A 275 25.37 20.51 23.84
C GLU A 275 26.70 21.26 23.97
N ALA A 276 27.78 20.57 24.36
CA ALA A 276 29.11 21.16 24.47
C ALA A 276 29.68 21.61 23.12
N LEU A 277 29.29 20.95 22.03
CA LEU A 277 29.62 21.32 20.65
C LEU A 277 28.67 22.39 20.09
N GLY A 278 27.66 22.80 20.86
CA GLY A 278 26.73 23.86 20.48
C GLY A 278 25.67 23.44 19.47
N VAL A 279 25.42 22.13 19.32
CA VAL A 279 24.36 21.62 18.43
C VAL A 279 22.99 21.98 19.02
N PRO A 280 22.13 22.74 18.31
CA PRO A 280 20.80 23.08 18.83
C PRO A 280 19.91 21.84 19.00
N GLU A 281 19.06 21.84 20.04
CA GLU A 281 18.13 20.73 20.35
C GLU A 281 17.20 20.36 19.18
N GLU A 282 16.88 21.31 18.31
CA GLU A 282 16.04 21.06 17.14
C GLU A 282 16.72 20.21 16.05
N TYR A 283 18.05 20.03 16.11
CA TYR A 283 18.82 19.28 15.12
C TYR A 283 19.21 17.87 15.58
N TYR A 284 18.75 17.42 16.74
CA TYR A 284 18.98 16.04 17.16
C TYR A 284 17.82 15.44 17.95
N THR A 285 17.86 14.13 18.12
CA THR A 285 16.95 13.36 18.96
C THR A 285 17.76 12.29 19.68
N VAL A 286 17.65 12.27 21.00
CA VAL A 286 18.33 11.26 21.82
C VAL A 286 17.55 9.95 21.79
N LYS A 287 18.23 8.85 21.47
CA LYS A 287 17.74 7.48 21.60
C LYS A 287 18.45 6.78 22.76
N SER A 288 18.02 5.57 23.10
CA SER A 288 18.60 4.79 24.20
C SER A 288 20.09 4.47 24.02
N GLU A 289 20.53 4.23 22.77
CA GLU A 289 21.89 3.76 22.47
C GLU A 289 22.71 4.71 21.56
N HIS A 290 22.07 5.72 21.00
CA HIS A 290 22.67 6.63 20.03
C HIS A 290 21.90 7.95 19.99
N VAL A 291 22.43 8.92 19.24
CA VAL A 291 21.73 10.14 18.85
C VAL A 291 21.49 10.11 17.35
N GLU A 292 20.32 10.59 16.94
CA GLU A 292 20.00 10.88 15.55
C GLU A 292 20.06 12.40 15.37
N LEU A 293 20.69 12.90 14.33
CA LEU A 293 20.92 14.32 14.11
C LEU A 293 20.93 14.68 12.61
N ALA A 294 21.00 15.97 12.29
CA ALA A 294 21.18 16.40 10.91
C ALA A 294 22.42 15.74 10.28
N TRP A 295 22.26 15.12 9.11
CA TRP A 295 23.36 14.34 8.50
C TRP A 295 24.55 15.22 8.12
N TRP A 296 24.31 16.44 7.64
CA TRP A 296 25.36 17.40 7.28
C TRP A 296 26.14 17.89 8.50
N LEU A 297 25.48 18.08 9.65
CA LEU A 297 26.18 18.42 10.90
C LEU A 297 27.06 17.27 11.36
N LEU A 298 26.56 16.03 11.28
CA LEU A 298 27.37 14.87 11.62
C LEU A 298 28.60 14.73 10.72
N GLU A 299 28.46 14.97 9.42
CA GLU A 299 29.56 14.95 8.47
C GLU A 299 30.63 15.99 8.86
N GLU A 300 30.25 17.25 9.09
CA GLU A 300 31.15 18.31 9.54
C GLU A 300 31.87 17.94 10.86
N MET A 301 31.14 17.44 11.86
CA MET A 301 31.71 17.06 13.16
C MET A 301 32.72 15.91 13.05
N VAL A 302 32.53 14.98 12.10
CA VAL A 302 33.46 13.87 11.87
C VAL A 302 34.69 14.36 11.10
N GLU A 303 34.53 15.28 10.14
CA GLU A 303 35.63 15.88 9.40
C GLU A 303 36.53 16.75 10.29
N GLU A 304 35.95 17.49 11.23
CA GLU A 304 36.70 18.34 12.18
C GLU A 304 37.33 17.55 13.34
N GLY A 305 37.00 16.27 13.47
CA GLY A 305 37.51 15.38 14.53
C GLY A 305 36.82 15.59 15.88
N ASP A 306 35.66 16.25 15.91
CA ASP A 306 34.83 16.39 17.10
C ASP A 306 34.14 15.08 17.49
N LEU A 307 33.89 14.22 16.49
CA LEU A 307 33.39 12.85 16.64
C LEU A 307 34.26 11.88 15.83
N ASP A 308 34.55 10.71 16.39
CA ASP A 308 35.42 9.72 15.74
C ASP A 308 34.77 9.05 14.50
N LYS A 309 33.45 8.87 14.55
CA LYS A 309 32.66 8.13 13.55
C LYS A 309 31.16 8.45 13.62
N GLY A 310 30.47 8.15 12.53
CA GLY A 310 29.02 8.22 12.41
C GLY A 310 28.51 7.36 11.25
N GLU A 311 27.20 7.38 11.02
CA GLU A 311 26.60 6.84 9.79
C GLU A 311 25.49 7.78 9.30
N ILE A 312 25.42 8.01 7.99
CA ILE A 312 24.24 8.59 7.34
C ILE A 312 23.26 7.44 7.08
N VAL A 313 22.02 7.61 7.50
CA VAL A 313 20.95 6.61 7.38
C VAL A 313 19.89 7.14 6.46
N GLU A 314 19.55 6.37 5.43
CA GLU A 314 18.36 6.56 4.62
C GLU A 314 17.29 5.54 5.02
N GLN A 315 16.07 6.01 5.30
CA GLN A 315 15.00 5.19 5.88
C GLN A 315 13.64 5.48 5.23
N TYR A 316 12.81 4.45 5.09
CA TYR A 316 11.41 4.64 4.72
C TYR A 316 10.61 5.32 5.84
N PRO A 317 9.70 6.26 5.50
CA PRO A 317 8.82 6.91 6.46
C PRO A 317 7.62 6.02 6.87
N THR A 318 7.78 4.69 6.87
CA THR A 318 6.73 3.73 7.23
C THR A 318 6.79 3.38 8.72
N TYR A 319 5.79 2.66 9.21
CA TYR A 319 5.72 2.22 10.61
C TYR A 319 6.99 1.47 11.06
N ASP A 320 7.48 0.53 10.24
CA ASP A 320 8.66 -0.27 10.57
C ASP A 320 9.98 0.49 10.45
N GLY A 321 9.99 1.65 9.77
CA GLY A 321 11.20 2.42 9.53
C GLY A 321 12.29 1.59 8.84
N THR A 322 11.95 0.90 7.75
CA THR A 322 12.92 0.07 7.03
C THR A 322 14.10 0.92 6.55
N VAL A 323 15.31 0.54 6.94
CA VAL A 323 16.54 1.20 6.48
C VAL A 323 16.84 0.77 5.05
N VAL A 324 16.98 1.75 4.17
CA VAL A 324 17.30 1.56 2.75
C VAL A 324 18.81 1.48 2.57
N GLU A 325 19.53 2.44 3.13
CA GLU A 325 20.98 2.55 2.99
C GLU A 325 21.61 3.03 4.31
N ARG A 326 22.86 2.61 4.53
CA ARG A 326 23.75 3.17 5.54
C ARG A 326 25.09 3.52 4.92
N THR A 327 25.49 4.77 5.06
CA THR A 327 26.78 5.28 4.59
C THR A 327 27.66 5.60 5.79
N PRO A 328 28.72 4.81 6.07
CA PRO A 328 29.61 5.08 7.19
C PRO A 328 30.40 6.39 7.02
N LEU A 329 30.52 7.15 8.10
CA LEU A 329 31.40 8.30 8.23
C LEU A 329 32.54 7.95 9.20
N ALA A 330 33.78 8.18 8.81
CA ALA A 330 34.95 7.95 9.65
C ALA A 330 35.93 9.12 9.54
N GLY A 331 36.43 9.60 10.68
CA GLY A 331 37.39 10.70 10.73
C GLY A 331 38.68 10.33 10.01
N GLY A 332 39.09 11.20 9.08
CA GLY A 332 40.28 10.99 8.26
C GLY A 332 41.58 11.20 9.03
N ALA A 333 42.25 10.10 9.37
CA ALA A 333 43.70 10.03 9.37
C ALA A 333 44.17 9.25 8.13
N ASP A 334 43.78 9.65 6.90
CA ASP A 334 44.52 9.30 5.68
C ASP A 334 44.16 10.19 4.47
N SER A 335 44.60 11.44 4.50
CA SER A 335 44.91 12.17 3.25
C SER A 335 46.40 12.00 2.97
N GLY A 336 46.82 10.76 2.71
CA GLY A 336 48.16 10.43 2.23
C GLY A 336 48.38 11.06 0.86
N ARG A 337 49.08 12.21 0.84
CA ARG A 337 49.72 12.78 -0.36
C ARG A 337 50.45 11.65 -1.10
N ALA A 338 49.96 11.28 -2.27
CA ALA A 338 50.79 10.66 -3.29
C ALA A 338 51.74 11.76 -3.80
N THR A 339 52.83 11.99 -3.07
CA THR A 339 54.03 12.58 -3.67
C THR A 339 54.60 11.53 -4.59
N ALA A 340 54.38 11.72 -5.89
CA ALA A 340 55.25 11.16 -6.90
C ALA A 340 56.66 11.73 -6.65
N ASP A 341 57.63 10.86 -6.42
CA ASP A 341 59.04 11.09 -6.74
C ASP A 341 59.74 9.73 -6.93
N ASP A 342 60.40 9.66 -8.09
CA ASP A 342 61.34 8.69 -8.68
C ASP A 342 60.92 7.25 -9.06
#